data_AF-A0A2E0LH05-F1
#
_entry.id   AF-A0A2E0LH05-F1
#
_cell.length_a   1.000
_cell.length_b   1.000
_cell.length_c   1.000
_cell.angle_alpha   90.00
_cell.angle_beta   90.00
_cell.angle_gamma   90.00
#
_symmetry.space_group_name_H-M   'P 1'
#
loop_
_entity.id
_entity.type
_entity.pdbx_description
1 polymer ?
#
loop_
_entity_poly.entity_id
_entity_poly.type
_entity_poly.pdbx_seq_one_letter_code
_entity_poly.pdbx_strand_id
1 'polypeptide(L)'
;MTSKFVDTPIPPLVAEVEKWQLRFFAKAVGETDPIYFDEAAARAAGHPSILAPPTYAVTLSLCEADPYARYRSLGIDWCRMLHAQ
;
A
#
# COMPACT_ATOMS: atom_id res chain seq x y z
N MET A 1 -27.70 -18.16 -7.67
CA MET A 1 -27.99 -16.73 -7.38
C MET A 1 -26.66 -16.02 -7.19
N THR A 2 -26.35 -15.01 -8.01
CA THR A 2 -25.11 -14.22 -7.89
C THR A 2 -25.34 -13.09 -6.89
N SER A 3 -24.38 -12.86 -5.98
CA SER A 3 -24.50 -11.81 -4.96
C SER A 3 -24.43 -10.42 -5.61
N LYS A 4 -25.22 -9.46 -5.09
CA LYS A 4 -25.25 -8.06 -5.55
C LYS A 4 -23.91 -7.31 -5.43
N PHE A 5 -22.94 -7.91 -4.74
CA PHE A 5 -21.61 -7.33 -4.50
C PHE A 5 -20.56 -7.78 -5.51
N VAL A 6 -20.81 -8.86 -6.26
CA VAL A 6 -19.90 -9.35 -7.29
C VAL A 6 -19.92 -8.34 -8.45
N ASP A 7 -18.74 -8.03 -9.00
CA ASP A 7 -18.53 -7.09 -10.11
C ASP A 7 -18.92 -5.62 -9.82
N THR A 8 -19.08 -5.23 -8.55
CA THR A 8 -19.27 -3.81 -8.20
C THR A 8 -17.98 -3.03 -8.51
N PRO A 9 -18.01 -2.04 -9.42
CA PRO A 9 -16.81 -1.32 -9.82
C PRO A 9 -16.29 -0.45 -8.67
N ILE A 10 -14.97 -0.48 -8.47
CA ILE A 10 -14.27 0.36 -7.50
C ILE A 10 -13.62 1.51 -8.30
N PRO A 11 -13.86 2.78 -7.93
CA PRO A 11 -13.19 3.90 -8.57
C PRO A 11 -11.67 3.78 -8.48
N PRO A 12 -10.92 4.22 -9.50
CA PRO A 12 -9.47 4.21 -9.45
C PRO A 12 -8.96 5.18 -8.36
N LEU A 13 -7.95 4.74 -7.63
CA LEU A 13 -7.20 5.56 -6.67
C LEU A 13 -5.87 5.96 -7.29
N VAL A 14 -5.55 7.25 -7.23
CA VAL A 14 -4.25 7.80 -7.62
C VAL A 14 -3.56 8.29 -6.35
N ALA A 15 -2.37 7.75 -6.07
CA ALA A 15 -1.56 8.13 -4.93
C ALA A 15 -0.15 8.51 -5.40
N GLU A 16 0.38 9.60 -4.87
CA GLU A 16 1.77 9.97 -5.06
C GLU A 16 2.66 9.15 -4.11
N VAL A 17 3.72 8.55 -4.65
CA VAL A 17 4.66 7.74 -3.87
C VAL A 17 5.79 8.62 -3.38
N GLU A 18 5.82 8.87 -2.07
CA GLU A 18 6.82 9.74 -1.48
C GLU A 18 7.99 8.93 -0.89
N LYS A 19 9.22 9.40 -1.12
CA LYS A 19 10.43 8.71 -0.63
C LYS A 19 10.45 8.51 0.88
N TRP A 20 9.87 9.42 1.66
CA TRP A 20 9.83 9.26 3.12
C TRP A 20 8.91 8.10 3.54
N GLN A 21 7.80 7.87 2.82
CA GLN A 21 6.90 6.74 3.06
C GLN A 21 7.59 5.42 2.74
N LEU A 22 8.36 5.36 1.65
CA LEU A 22 9.15 4.18 1.30
C LEU A 22 10.15 3.82 2.40
N ARG A 23 10.92 4.81 2.89
CA ARG A 23 11.86 4.61 4.01
C ARG A 23 11.16 4.20 5.29
N PHE A 24 10.02 4.82 5.58
CA PHE A 24 9.23 4.51 6.76
C PHE A 24 8.69 3.07 6.70
N PHE A 25 8.14 2.67 5.56
CA PHE A 25 7.65 1.32 5.35
C PHE A 25 8.77 0.28 5.40
N ALA A 26 9.89 0.53 4.73
CA ALA A 26 11.08 -0.32 4.77
C ALA A 26 11.52 -0.56 6.22
N LYS A 27 11.60 0.50 7.03
CA LYS A 27 11.89 0.38 8.46
C LYS A 27 10.82 -0.44 9.21
N ALA A 28 9.54 -0.21 8.93
CA ALA A 28 8.43 -0.88 9.61
C ALA A 28 8.39 -2.39 9.35
N VAL A 29 8.80 -2.84 8.16
CA VAL A 29 8.87 -4.27 7.80
C VAL A 29 10.22 -4.92 8.14
N GLY A 30 11.15 -4.16 8.74
CA GLY A 30 12.47 -4.67 9.13
C GLY A 30 13.46 -4.82 7.98
N GLU A 31 13.25 -4.09 6.87
CA GLU A 31 14.21 -4.04 5.76
C GLU A 31 15.54 -3.41 6.23
N THR A 32 16.64 -3.92 5.71
CA THR A 32 18.00 -3.49 6.08
C THR A 32 18.89 -3.17 4.88
N ASP A 33 18.50 -3.56 3.66
CA ASP A 33 19.29 -3.27 2.47
C ASP A 33 19.29 -1.75 2.19
N PRO A 34 20.47 -1.11 2.11
CA PRO A 34 20.58 0.34 1.90
C PRO A 34 19.92 0.84 0.61
N ILE A 35 19.65 0.01 -0.41
CA ILE A 35 18.95 0.45 -1.63
C ILE A 35 17.52 0.96 -1.37
N TYR A 36 16.93 0.62 -0.22
CA TYR A 36 15.60 1.10 0.19
C TYR A 36 15.65 2.41 1.02
N PHE A 37 16.84 2.86 1.43
CA PHE A 37 17.01 4.00 2.34
C PHE A 37 17.85 5.12 1.76
N ASP A 38 18.95 4.77 1.08
CA ASP A 38 19.99 5.67 0.62
C ASP A 38 19.99 5.80 -0.92
N GLU A 39 19.91 7.04 -1.40
CA GLU A 39 19.85 7.29 -2.84
C GLU A 39 21.18 7.02 -3.56
N ALA A 40 22.31 7.17 -2.89
CA ALA A 40 23.61 6.90 -3.50
C ALA A 40 23.82 5.38 -3.63
N ALA A 41 23.46 4.59 -2.61
CA ALA A 41 23.48 3.13 -2.66
C ALA A 41 22.57 2.60 -3.77
N ALA A 42 21.33 3.11 -3.85
CA ALA A 42 20.39 2.71 -4.89
C ALA A 42 20.91 3.05 -6.30
N ARG A 43 21.51 4.24 -6.49
CA ARG A 43 22.12 4.63 -7.77
C ARG A 43 23.35 3.80 -8.12
N ALA A 44 24.21 3.48 -7.14
CA ALA A 44 25.35 2.60 -7.34
C ALA A 44 24.91 1.18 -7.75
N ALA A 45 23.75 0.74 -7.28
CA ALA A 45 23.10 -0.51 -7.71
C ALA A 45 22.37 -0.42 -9.06
N GLY A 46 22.37 0.75 -9.71
CA GLY A 46 21.78 0.97 -11.04
C GLY A 46 20.31 1.43 -11.03
N HIS A 47 19.76 1.77 -9.86
CA HIS A 47 18.39 2.29 -9.75
C HIS A 47 18.36 3.83 -9.83
N PRO A 48 17.30 4.42 -10.39
CA PRO A 48 17.19 5.89 -10.51
C PRO A 48 17.00 6.60 -9.16
N SER A 49 16.45 5.90 -8.17
CA SER A 49 16.27 6.36 -6.78
C SER A 49 16.09 5.16 -5.86
N ILE A 50 15.80 5.38 -4.58
CA ILE A 50 15.46 4.31 -3.65
C ILE A 50 14.28 3.47 -4.16
N LEU A 51 14.30 2.19 -3.85
CA LEU A 51 13.23 1.28 -4.26
C LEU A 51 12.03 1.35 -3.31
N ALA A 52 10.85 1.04 -3.85
CA ALA A 52 9.72 0.67 -3.02
C ALA A 52 9.88 -0.80 -2.58
N PRO A 53 9.75 -1.10 -1.28
CA PRO A 53 9.70 -2.50 -0.83
C PRO A 53 8.59 -3.29 -1.55
N PRO A 54 8.77 -4.58 -1.87
CA PRO A 54 7.85 -5.33 -2.73
C PRO A 54 6.37 -5.32 -2.29
N THR A 55 6.12 -5.21 -0.98
CA THR A 55 4.78 -5.20 -0.39
C THR A 55 4.22 -3.80 -0.11
N TYR A 56 4.96 -2.73 -0.43
CA TYR A 56 4.53 -1.34 -0.20
C TYR A 56 3.18 -1.03 -0.86
N ALA A 57 2.90 -1.61 -2.03
CA ALA A 57 1.65 -1.37 -2.75
C ALA A 57 0.38 -1.73 -1.95
N VAL A 58 0.48 -2.61 -0.95
CA VAL A 58 -0.66 -2.94 -0.06
C VAL A 58 -1.14 -1.70 0.70
N THR A 59 -0.23 -0.81 1.10
CA THR A 59 -0.59 0.41 1.85
C THR A 59 -1.30 1.42 0.97
N LEU A 60 -1.01 1.45 -0.32
CA LEU A 60 -1.61 2.40 -1.27
C LEU A 60 -3.12 2.19 -1.40
N SER A 61 -3.62 0.97 -1.19
CA SER A 61 -5.06 0.67 -1.19
C SER A 61 -5.85 1.40 -0.10
N LEU A 62 -5.16 1.96 0.90
CA LEU A 62 -5.72 2.72 2.02
C LEU A 62 -5.40 4.22 1.93
N CYS A 63 -4.82 4.70 0.82
CA CYS A 63 -4.41 6.10 0.65
C CYS A 63 -5.59 7.00 0.25
N GLU A 64 -6.67 6.95 1.04
CA GLU A 64 -7.88 7.74 0.89
C GLU A 64 -8.21 8.51 2.19
N ALA A 65 -9.06 9.53 2.10
CA ALA A 65 -9.44 10.33 3.27
C ALA A 65 -10.14 9.50 4.38
N ASP A 66 -10.96 8.50 3.99
CA ASP A 66 -11.51 7.49 4.90
C ASP A 66 -11.32 6.09 4.29
N PRO A 67 -10.25 5.36 4.65
CA PRO A 67 -9.94 4.05 4.07
C PRO A 67 -10.98 2.98 4.40
N TYR A 68 -11.89 3.25 5.35
CA TYR A 68 -12.89 2.28 5.80
C TYR A 68 -14.30 2.60 5.30
N ALA A 69 -14.50 3.72 4.61
CA ALA A 69 -15.81 4.16 4.09
C ALA A 69 -16.51 3.08 3.25
N ARG A 70 -15.73 2.39 2.41
CA ARG A 70 -16.25 1.33 1.53
C ARG A 70 -16.76 0.11 2.30
N TYR A 71 -16.09 -0.31 3.38
CA TYR A 71 -16.58 -1.45 4.17
C TYR A 71 -17.89 -1.09 4.87
N ARG A 72 -18.00 0.14 5.39
CA ARG A 72 -19.23 0.65 6.00
C ARG A 72 -20.39 0.73 5.01
N SER A 73 -20.16 1.17 3.78
CA SER A 73 -21.22 1.27 2.76
C SER A 73 -21.76 -0.10 2.32
N LEU A 74 -20.96 -1.16 2.45
CA LEU A 74 -21.36 -2.54 2.23
C LEU A 74 -22.03 -3.20 3.46
N GLY A 75 -22.14 -2.49 4.58
CA GLY A 75 -22.64 -3.03 5.85
C GLY A 75 -21.65 -3.98 6.54
N ILE A 76 -20.37 -3.94 6.17
CA ILE A 76 -19.32 -4.77 6.74
C ILE A 76 -18.75 -4.07 7.98
N ASP A 77 -18.80 -4.75 9.13
CA ASP A 77 -18.10 -4.33 10.34
C ASP A 77 -16.61 -4.63 10.21
N TRP A 78 -15.83 -3.58 9.91
CA TRP A 78 -14.38 -3.66 9.76
C TRP A 78 -13.69 -4.27 11.00
N CYS A 79 -14.18 -3.99 12.21
CA CYS A 79 -13.58 -4.48 13.45
C CYS A 79 -13.72 -6.01 13.62
N ARG A 80 -14.56 -6.65 12.82
CA ARG A 80 -14.78 -8.09 12.80
C ARG A 80 -14.22 -8.77 11.56
N MET A 81 -13.48 -8.02 10.74
CA MET A 81 -12.88 -8.53 9.52
C MET A 81 -11.44 -8.95 9.77
N LEU A 82 -11.08 -10.14 9.28
CA LEU A 82 -9.71 -10.64 9.29
C LEU A 82 -9.15 -10.59 7.86
N HIS A 83 -7.87 -10.28 7.75
CA HIS A 83 -7.14 -10.44 6.50
C HIS A 83 -6.77 -11.91 6.33
N ALA A 84 -7.24 -12.54 5.25
CA ALA A 84 -7.02 -13.97 5.00
C ALA A 84 -5.77 -14.22 4.14
N GLN A 85 -5.59 -13.44 3.06
CA GLN A 85 -4.51 -13.55 2.06
C GLN A 85 -4.27 -12.21 1.38
#